data_AF-A0A417RKD0-F1
#
_entry.id   AF-A0A417RKD0-F1
#
_cell.length_a   1.000
_cell.length_b   1.000
_cell.length_c   1.000
_cell.angle_alpha   90.00
_cell.angle_beta   90.00
_cell.angle_gamma   90.00
#
_symmetry.space_group_name_H-M   'P 1'
#
loop_
_entity.id
_entity.type
_entity.pdbx_description
1 polymer ?
#
loop_
_entity_poly.entity_id
_entity_poly.type
_entity_poly.pdbx_seq_one_letter_code
_entity_poly.pdbx_strand_id
1 'polypeptide(L)'
;MKVKVIKMANTNKRYEPEFKKKMVRLVLEEGRTIASVNKEYGLGEGTVRSWIRQFEEECEKNPETKDTKDIYEENRRLRKKLEEAEKEVRFLK
;
A
#
# COMPACT_ATOMS: atom_id res chain seq x y z
N MET A 1 32.91 -5.18 21.16
CA MET A 1 32.16 -3.90 21.20
C MET A 1 30.69 -4.19 20.93
N LYS A 2 29.78 -3.74 21.80
CA LYS A 2 28.34 -4.03 21.69
C LYS A 2 27.75 -3.16 20.57
N VAL A 3 27.25 -3.79 19.50
CA VAL A 3 26.43 -3.09 18.49
C VAL A 3 25.18 -2.54 19.18
N LYS A 4 25.14 -1.22 19.38
CA LYS A 4 23.92 -0.52 19.78
C LYS A 4 22.98 -0.55 18.58
N VAL A 5 22.06 -1.51 18.57
CA VAL A 5 20.85 -1.39 17.75
C VAL A 5 20.09 -0.20 18.35
N ILE A 6 20.08 0.93 17.63
CA ILE A 6 19.31 2.10 18.01
C ILE A 6 17.84 1.68 17.87
N LYS A 7 17.23 1.35 19.00
CA LYS A 7 15.79 1.15 19.11
C LYS A 7 15.15 2.50 18.86
N MET A 8 14.81 2.81 17.60
CA MET A 8 14.10 4.04 17.24
C MET A 8 12.81 4.08 18.07
N ALA A 9 12.68 5.16 18.85
CA ALA A 9 11.55 5.40 19.73
C ALA A 9 10.23 5.25 18.95
N ASN A 10 9.31 4.47 19.51
CA ASN A 10 7.93 4.41 19.08
C ASN A 10 7.28 5.78 19.37
N THR A 11 7.54 6.76 18.52
CA THR A 11 6.80 8.02 18.51
C THR A 11 5.41 7.66 18.02
N ASN A 12 4.43 7.68 18.94
CA ASN A 12 3.02 7.46 18.65
C ASN A 12 2.48 8.65 17.84
N LYS A 13 2.99 8.82 16.61
CA LYS A 13 2.44 9.72 15.61
C LYS A 13 1.10 9.10 15.24
N ARG A 14 0.01 9.70 15.73
CA ARG A 14 -1.33 9.36 15.26
C ARG A 14 -1.45 9.89 13.84
N TYR A 15 -1.44 8.96 12.89
CA TYR A 15 -1.77 9.27 11.51
C TYR A 15 -3.29 9.20 11.35
N GLU A 16 -3.83 10.15 10.60
CA GLU A 16 -5.24 10.19 10.25
C GLU A 16 -5.67 8.87 9.58
N PRO A 17 -6.86 8.33 9.90
CA PRO A 17 -7.32 7.05 9.34
C PRO A 17 -7.42 7.11 7.82
N GLU A 18 -7.83 8.24 7.26
CA GLU A 18 -7.87 8.47 5.81
C GLU A 18 -6.48 8.42 5.18
N PHE A 19 -5.47 8.97 5.86
CA PHE A 19 -4.10 8.94 5.39
C PHE A 19 -3.55 7.51 5.37
N LYS A 20 -3.84 6.71 6.42
CA LYS A 20 -3.46 5.29 6.46
C LYS A 20 -4.10 4.51 5.32
N LYS A 21 -5.41 4.69 5.10
CA LYS A 21 -6.15 4.07 3.99
C LYS A 21 -5.54 4.44 2.63
N LYS A 22 -5.19 5.71 2.44
CA LYS A 22 -4.51 6.17 1.22
C LYS A 22 -3.20 5.43 0.98
N MET A 23 -2.34 5.28 2.00
CA MET A 23 -1.06 4.57 1.83
C MET A 23 -1.26 3.08 1.50
N VAL A 24 -2.21 2.42 2.15
CA VAL A 24 -2.55 1.02 1.86
C VAL A 24 -3.06 0.88 0.42
N ARG A 25 -3.93 1.80 -0.03
CA ARG A 25 -4.44 1.85 -1.40
C ARG A 25 -3.32 2.05 -2.44
N LEU A 26 -2.36 2.94 -2.21
CA LEU A 26 -1.21 3.13 -3.11
C LEU A 26 -0.40 1.83 -3.29
N VAL A 27 -0.26 1.04 -2.23
CA VAL A 27 0.51 -0.21 -2.30
C VAL A 27 -0.30 -1.33 -2.95
N LEU A 28 -1.57 -1.50 -2.55
CA LEU A 28 -2.41 -2.61 -3.02
C LEU A 28 -3.01 -2.36 -4.41
N GLU A 29 -3.56 -1.17 -4.66
CA GLU A 29 -4.22 -0.82 -5.93
C GLU A 29 -3.21 -0.39 -7.00
N GLU A 30 -2.31 0.55 -6.69
CA GLU A 30 -1.31 1.01 -7.68
C GLU A 30 -0.12 0.05 -7.78
N GLY A 31 0.03 -0.90 -6.84
CA GLY A 31 1.16 -1.83 -6.83
C GLY A 31 2.50 -1.18 -6.48
N ARG A 32 2.49 0.00 -5.83
CA ARG A 32 3.73 0.70 -5.45
C ARG A 32 4.45 -0.06 -4.34
N THR A 33 5.79 0.02 -4.32
CA THR A 33 6.56 -0.60 -3.25
C THR A 33 6.43 0.18 -1.94
N ILE A 34 6.35 -0.54 -0.81
CA ILE A 34 6.30 0.06 0.53
C ILE A 34 7.47 1.03 0.74
N ALA A 35 8.66 0.69 0.26
CA ALA A 35 9.84 1.54 0.35
C ALA A 35 9.69 2.86 -0.43
N SER A 36 9.10 2.82 -1.63
CA SER A 36 8.84 4.02 -2.42
C SER A 36 7.85 4.93 -1.71
N VAL A 37 6.74 4.39 -1.22
CA VAL A 37 5.73 5.13 -0.46
C VAL A 37 6.33 5.70 0.82
N ASN A 38 7.12 4.93 1.57
CA ASN A 38 7.80 5.43 2.76
C ASN A 38 8.73 6.60 2.44
N LYS A 39 9.50 6.52 1.36
CA LYS A 39 10.43 7.58 0.93
C LYS A 39 9.69 8.84 0.48
N GLU A 40 8.60 8.69 -0.28
CA GLU A 40 7.80 9.80 -0.80
C GLU A 40 7.08 10.57 0.33
N TYR A 41 6.53 9.86 1.31
CA TYR A 41 5.75 10.45 2.40
C TYR A 41 6.53 10.61 3.73
N GLY A 42 7.84 10.33 3.73
CA GLY A 42 8.68 10.44 4.93
C GLY A 42 8.24 9.53 6.09
N LEU A 43 7.74 8.34 5.78
CA LEU A 43 7.25 7.37 6.77
C LEU A 43 8.36 6.44 7.27
N GLY A 44 8.22 5.99 8.51
CA GLY A 44 9.16 5.06 9.12
C GLY A 44 9.20 3.70 8.42
N GLU A 45 10.37 3.06 8.47
CA GLU A 45 10.50 1.69 8.00
C GLU A 45 9.56 0.77 8.79
N GLY A 46 8.69 0.05 8.08
CA GLY A 46 7.67 -0.81 8.68
C GLY A 46 6.33 -0.13 9.03
N THR A 47 6.20 1.20 8.95
CA THR A 47 4.92 1.89 9.24
C THR A 47 3.81 1.46 8.29
N VAL A 48 4.02 1.61 6.98
CA VAL A 48 3.02 1.21 5.97
C VAL A 48 2.80 -0.31 5.99
N ARG A 49 3.85 -1.10 6.24
CA ARG A 49 3.73 -2.56 6.42
C ARG A 49 2.77 -2.91 7.56
N SER A 50 2.86 -2.20 8.70
CA SER A 50 1.95 -2.40 9.82
C SER A 50 0.50 -2.06 9.47
N TRP A 51 0.26 -1.02 8.66
CA TRP A 51 -1.09 -0.64 8.24
C TRP A 51 -1.69 -1.62 7.25
N ILE A 52 -0.89 -2.15 6.32
CA ILE A 52 -1.34 -3.21 5.41
C ILE A 52 -1.76 -4.43 6.22
N ARG A 53 -0.92 -4.85 7.18
CA ARG A 53 -1.25 -5.99 8.04
C ARG A 53 -2.54 -5.75 8.85
N GLN A 54 -2.72 -4.56 9.42
CA GLN A 54 -3.97 -4.20 10.10
C GLN A 54 -5.17 -4.26 9.14
N PHE A 55 -5.02 -3.76 7.91
CA PHE A 55 -6.06 -3.83 6.90
C PHE A 55 -6.41 -5.28 6.51
N GLU A 56 -5.41 -6.16 6.43
CA GLU A 56 -5.62 -7.59 6.17
C GLU A 56 -6.29 -8.32 7.34
N GLU A 57 -5.92 -8.00 8.57
CA GLU A 57 -6.60 -8.54 9.77
C GLU A 57 -8.06 -8.06 9.87
N GLU A 58 -8.34 -6.81 9.49
CA GLU A 58 -9.71 -6.28 9.41
C GLU A 58 -10.50 -6.96 8.28
N CYS A 59 -9.86 -7.22 7.13
CA CYS A 59 -10.42 -7.95 6.00
C CYS A 59 -10.86 -9.39 6.37
N GLU A 60 -10.18 -10.04 7.31
CA GLU A 60 -10.57 -11.36 7.81
C GLU A 60 -11.82 -11.29 8.71
N LYS A 61 -11.98 -10.19 9.45
CA LYS A 61 -13.07 -10.02 10.42
C LYS A 61 -14.31 -9.34 9.84
N ASN A 62 -14.15 -8.49 8.83
CA ASN A 62 -15.22 -7.69 8.25
C ASN A 62 -15.33 -7.94 6.72
N PRO A 63 -16.47 -8.45 6.24
CA PRO A 63 -16.69 -8.68 4.80
C PRO A 63 -16.58 -7.39 3.96
N GLU A 64 -16.96 -6.21 4.48
CA GLU A 64 -16.87 -4.96 3.72
C GLU A 64 -15.42 -4.60 3.34
N THR A 65 -14.48 -4.80 4.27
CA THR A 65 -13.05 -4.60 4.00
C THR A 65 -12.49 -5.65 3.05
N LYS A 66 -13.10 -6.84 3.00
CA LYS A 66 -12.75 -7.88 2.02
C LYS A 66 -13.17 -7.49 0.61
N ASP A 67 -14.40 -7.04 0.43
CA ASP A 67 -14.85 -6.45 -0.84
C ASP A 67 -13.93 -5.30 -1.28
N THR A 68 -13.50 -4.47 -0.34
CA THR A 68 -12.56 -3.36 -0.64
C THR A 68 -11.21 -3.88 -1.15
N LYS A 69 -10.68 -4.97 -0.57
CA LYS A 69 -9.43 -5.60 -1.02
C LYS A 69 -9.58 -6.19 -2.43
N ASP A 70 -10.66 -6.92 -2.69
CA ASP A 70 -10.97 -7.50 -4.00
C ASP A 70 -11.07 -6.41 -5.08
N ILE A 71 -11.73 -5.29 -4.76
CA ILE A 71 -11.82 -4.11 -5.64
C ILE A 71 -10.43 -3.54 -5.96
N TYR A 72 -9.52 -3.47 -4.99
CA TYR A 72 -8.16 -3.00 -5.23
C TYR A 72 -7.37 -3.93 -6.14
N GLU A 73 -7.50 -5.25 -5.96
CA GLU A 73 -6.83 -6.23 -6.82
C GLU A 73 -7.37 -6.19 -8.26
N GLU A 74 -8.69 -6.08 -8.42
CA GLU A 74 -9.29 -5.98 -9.76
C GLU A 74 -8.94 -4.65 -10.44
N ASN A 75 -8.95 -3.53 -9.72
CA ASN A 75 -8.46 -2.25 -10.25
C ASN A 75 -7.02 -2.33 -10.73
N ARG A 76 -6.14 -3.01 -9.97
CA ARG A 76 -4.75 -3.23 -10.38
C ARG A 76 -4.66 -4.04 -11.66
N ARG A 77 -5.46 -5.11 -11.77
CA ARG A 77 -5.52 -5.96 -12.98
C ARG A 77 -6.03 -5.19 -14.18
N LEU A 78 -7.09 -4.41 -14.01
CA LEU A 78 -7.69 -3.58 -15.07
C LEU A 78 -6.72 -2.52 -15.56
N ARG A 79 -6.01 -1.82 -14.66
CA ARG A 79 -4.97 -0.84 -15.04
C ARG A 79 -3.86 -1.48 -15.87
N LYS A 80 -3.42 -2.68 -15.51
CA LYS A 80 -2.40 -3.42 -16.29
C LYS A 80 -2.89 -3.78 -17.69
N LYS A 81 -4.14 -4.28 -17.80
CA LYS A 81 -4.77 -4.58 -19.10
C LYS A 81 -4.92 -3.32 -19.96
N LEU A 82 -5.31 -2.20 -19.35
CA LEU A 82 -5.44 -0.93 -20.05
C LEU A 82 -4.09 -0.48 -20.61
N GLU A 83 -3.03 -0.54 -19.80
CA GLU A 83 -1.68 -0.19 -20.25
C GLU A 83 -1.20 -1.08 -21.42
N GLU A 84 -1.51 -2.38 -21.39
CA GLU A 84 -1.20 -3.32 -22.46
C GLU A 84 -1.96 -2.98 -23.75
N ALA A 85 -3.28 -2.77 -23.65
CA ALA A 85 -4.11 -2.38 -24.79
C ALA A 85 -3.69 -1.03 -25.37
N GLU A 86 -3.32 -0.05 -24.53
CA GLU A 86 -2.82 1.26 -24.98
C GLU A 86 -1.48 1.14 -25.73
N LYS A 87 -0.61 0.21 -25.32
CA LYS A 87 0.63 -0.10 -26.04
C LYS A 87 0.35 -0.74 -27.40
N GLU A 88 -0.59 -1.67 -27.47
CA GLU A 88 -1.02 -2.29 -28.74
C GLU A 88 -1.61 -1.24 -29.69
N VAL A 89 -2.50 -0.37 -29.20
CA VAL A 89 -3.06 0.73 -29.99
C VAL A 89 -1.97 1.69 -30.48
N ARG A 90 -0.99 2.03 -29.64
CA ARG A 90 0.14 2.87 -30.03
C ARG A 90 1.04 2.20 -31.07
N PHE A 91 1.23 0.90 -31.00
CA PHE A 91 2.05 0.15 -31.95
C PHE A 91 1.41 0.07 -33.34
N LEU A 92 0.07 -0.04 -33.39
CA LEU A 92 -0.69 -0.18 -34.64
C LEU A 92 -1.04 1.15 -35.31
N LYS A 93 -0.72 2.29 -34.68
CA LYS A 93 -1.05 3.64 -35.16
C LYS A 93 0.20 4.40 -35.58
#